data_AF-A0A2S0KGE6-F1
#
_entry.id   AF-A0A2S0KGE6-F1
#
_cell.length_a   1.000
_cell.length_b   1.000
_cell.length_c   1.000
_cell.angle_alpha   90.00
_cell.angle_beta   90.00
_cell.angle_gamma   90.00
#
_symmetry.space_group_name_H-M   'P 1'
#
loop_
_entity.id
_entity.type
_entity.pdbx_description
1 polymer ?
#
loop_
_entity_poly.entity_id
_entity_poly.type
_entity_poly.pdbx_seq_one_letter_code
_entity_poly.pdbx_strand_id
1 'polypeptide(L)'
;MGHHCGDVVAGFRIALQVGIGWLPALVAAAAQVVVTLFAALLGRFGVHRLFACAGQAVLAAALIGAAHWAGLIRGIDAAASLGVPWLLAIPLPVLIAMVVDVVYEHPAGAMARCFVVLLGGGGVALGAYAVLSVLAALDPPEHRDIVLPSLPIWLGLIAAVVGAVANAMANGGGPDLLAPAALIGLFTAGVNQALLHAAHVPASWATFGASVVLCYACAFWSRRSPYPVSVLALMGITGAIIPGLTVYVGVAETVFGQSGTGAFSQAVLTGTGIGVGVAAGVLLATRRLRGRRRHRIGRGRARLLFADR
;
A
#
# COMPACT_ATOMS: atom_id res chain seq x y z
N MET A 1 6.46 20.07 7.87
CA MET A 1 7.46 19.16 8.49
C MET A 1 6.97 17.71 8.61
N GLY A 2 5.71 17.43 9.00
CA GLY A 2 5.22 16.04 9.18
C GLY A 2 5.19 15.16 7.92
N HIS A 3 4.88 15.74 6.75
CA HIS A 3 4.78 15.00 5.48
C HIS A 3 6.09 14.30 5.07
N HIS A 4 7.21 15.03 5.07
CA HIS A 4 8.51 14.48 4.66
C HIS A 4 9.05 13.45 5.67
N CYS A 5 8.75 13.61 6.95
CA CYS A 5 9.13 12.63 7.97
C CYS A 5 8.39 11.30 7.78
N GLY A 6 7.10 11.35 7.38
CA GLY A 6 6.33 10.16 7.03
C GLY A 6 6.88 9.43 5.81
N ASP A 7 7.26 10.14 4.75
CA ASP A 7 7.83 9.56 3.53
C ASP A 7 9.16 8.83 3.80
N VAL A 8 10.01 9.41 4.65
CA VAL A 8 11.29 8.80 5.06
C VAL A 8 11.04 7.51 5.82
N VAL A 9 10.16 7.52 6.82
CA VAL A 9 9.89 6.32 7.64
C VAL A 9 9.18 5.25 6.82
N ALA A 10 8.27 5.63 5.91
CA ALA A 10 7.59 4.68 5.03
C ALA A 10 8.58 4.04 4.05
N GLY A 11 9.45 4.83 3.43
CA GLY A 11 10.46 4.33 2.51
C GLY A 11 11.49 3.42 3.18
N PHE A 12 12.01 3.85 4.33
CA PHE A 12 12.95 3.07 5.14
C PHE A 12 12.35 1.73 5.58
N ARG A 13 11.07 1.72 5.98
CA ARG A 13 10.39 0.50 6.40
C ARG A 13 10.16 -0.46 5.24
N ILE A 14 9.66 0.02 4.09
CA ILE A 14 9.37 -0.87 2.95
C ILE A 14 10.67 -1.54 2.50
N ALA A 15 11.77 -0.80 2.47
CA ALA A 15 13.10 -1.35 2.27
C ALA A 15 13.43 -2.44 3.32
N LEU A 16 13.37 -2.16 4.62
CA LEU A 16 13.66 -3.16 5.65
C LEU A 16 12.76 -4.42 5.59
N GLN A 17 11.52 -4.30 5.13
CA GLN A 17 10.65 -5.45 4.94
C GLN A 17 11.06 -6.39 3.82
N VAL A 18 11.75 -5.86 2.81
CA VAL A 18 12.35 -6.65 1.74
C VAL A 18 13.62 -7.36 2.23
N GLY A 19 14.06 -7.07 3.46
CA GLY A 19 15.24 -7.70 4.08
C GLY A 19 16.55 -7.06 3.65
N ILE A 20 16.53 -5.87 3.06
CA ILE A 20 17.76 -5.15 2.72
C ILE A 20 18.34 -4.45 3.95
N GLY A 21 19.66 -4.24 3.92
CA GLY A 21 20.38 -3.58 5.01
C GLY A 21 19.87 -2.16 5.28
N TRP A 22 20.27 -1.61 6.43
CA TRP A 22 19.89 -0.26 6.86
C TRP A 22 20.35 0.84 5.88
N LEU A 23 21.49 0.65 5.21
CA LEU A 23 22.05 1.62 4.28
C LEU A 23 21.22 1.75 2.99
N PRO A 24 20.88 0.65 2.28
CA PRO A 24 19.90 0.68 1.18
C PRO A 24 18.56 1.30 1.58
N ALA A 25 18.07 1.00 2.78
CA ALA A 25 16.83 1.57 3.28
C ALA A 25 16.89 3.11 3.44
N LEU A 26 18.03 3.65 3.88
CA LEU A 26 18.26 5.10 3.93
C LEU A 26 18.32 5.71 2.53
N VAL A 27 18.97 5.06 1.58
CA VAL A 27 19.05 5.53 0.18
C VAL A 27 17.64 5.58 -0.43
N ALA A 28 16.84 4.53 -0.24
CA ALA A 28 15.45 4.49 -0.71
C ALA A 28 14.60 5.61 -0.09
N ALA A 29 14.74 5.83 1.23
CA ALA A 29 14.03 6.89 1.94
C ALA A 29 14.44 8.29 1.45
N ALA A 30 15.74 8.53 1.24
CA ALA A 30 16.24 9.79 0.71
C ALA A 30 15.76 10.03 -0.73
N ALA A 31 15.84 9.02 -1.58
CA ALA A 31 15.32 9.09 -2.95
C ALA A 31 13.82 9.39 -2.95
N GLN A 32 13.05 8.76 -2.07
CA GLN A 32 11.61 9.00 -1.95
C GLN A 32 11.30 10.47 -1.63
N VAL A 33 12.03 11.10 -0.71
CA VAL A 33 11.83 12.53 -0.40
C VAL A 33 12.05 13.40 -1.64
N VAL A 34 13.13 13.16 -2.38
CA VAL A 34 13.46 13.93 -3.59
C VAL A 34 12.37 13.73 -4.66
N VAL A 35 11.90 12.50 -4.83
CA VAL A 35 10.84 12.13 -5.78
C VAL A 35 9.49 12.74 -5.40
N THR A 36 9.16 12.84 -4.10
CA THR A 36 7.96 13.55 -3.63
C THR A 36 8.07 15.05 -3.91
N LEU A 37 9.22 15.66 -3.61
CA LEU A 37 9.46 17.08 -3.87
C LEU A 37 9.37 17.41 -5.37
N PHE A 38 9.92 16.54 -6.21
CA PHE A 38 9.82 16.65 -7.66
C PHE A 38 8.37 16.61 -8.14
N ALA A 39 7.55 15.68 -7.66
CA ALA A 39 6.13 15.66 -8.01
C ALA A 39 5.36 16.89 -7.51
N ALA A 40 5.67 17.38 -6.32
CA ALA A 40 5.09 18.62 -5.80
C ALA A 40 5.45 19.82 -6.70
N LEU A 41 6.69 19.87 -7.19
CA LEU A 41 7.15 20.88 -8.13
C LEU A 41 6.42 20.78 -9.48
N LEU A 42 6.33 19.59 -10.07
CA LEU A 42 5.59 19.36 -11.31
C LEU A 42 4.11 19.71 -11.18
N GLY A 43 3.50 19.44 -10.02
CA GLY A 43 2.13 19.83 -9.71
C GLY A 43 1.94 21.36 -9.74
N ARG A 44 2.93 22.15 -9.31
CA ARG A 44 2.88 23.62 -9.42
C ARG A 44 2.90 24.13 -10.85
N PHE A 45 3.49 23.36 -11.77
CA PHE A 45 3.53 23.67 -13.20
C PHE A 45 2.34 23.07 -13.98
N GLY A 46 1.34 22.49 -13.29
CA GLY A 46 0.15 21.91 -13.94
C GLY A 46 0.44 20.65 -14.75
N VAL A 47 1.57 19.98 -14.51
CA VAL A 47 1.94 18.77 -15.25
C VAL A 47 0.96 17.64 -14.93
N HIS A 48 0.48 16.97 -15.98
CA HIS A 48 -0.47 15.88 -15.83
C HIS A 48 0.15 14.73 -15.02
N ARG A 49 -0.68 14.09 -14.17
CA ARG A 49 -0.26 13.06 -13.23
C ARG A 49 0.51 11.89 -13.86
N LEU A 50 0.09 11.47 -15.04
CA LEU A 50 0.77 10.43 -15.83
C LEU A 50 2.27 10.75 -16.00
N PHE A 51 2.58 11.96 -16.46
CA PHE A 51 3.96 12.42 -16.67
C PHE A 51 4.69 12.65 -15.35
N ALA A 52 4.00 13.13 -14.31
CA ALA A 52 4.58 13.26 -12.99
C ALA A 52 5.03 11.90 -12.43
N CYS A 53 4.17 10.88 -12.46
CA CYS A 53 4.49 9.54 -12.00
C CYS A 53 5.59 8.86 -12.84
N ALA A 54 5.60 9.07 -14.16
CA ALA A 54 6.68 8.59 -15.02
C ALA A 54 8.02 9.25 -14.69
N GLY A 55 8.03 10.59 -14.54
CA GLY A 55 9.22 11.33 -14.14
C GLY A 55 9.71 10.95 -12.74
N GLN A 56 8.80 10.69 -11.80
CA GLN A 56 9.13 10.16 -10.47
C GLN A 56 9.83 8.81 -10.55
N ALA A 57 9.34 7.89 -11.39
CA ALA A 57 9.94 6.57 -11.56
C ALA A 57 11.35 6.65 -12.19
N VAL A 58 11.53 7.53 -13.19
CA VAL A 58 12.83 7.79 -13.82
C VAL A 58 13.81 8.46 -12.83
N LEU A 59 13.36 9.47 -12.09
CA LEU A 59 14.20 10.16 -11.10
C LEU A 59 14.63 9.23 -9.97
N ALA A 60 13.72 8.39 -9.47
CA ALA A 60 14.04 7.38 -8.48
C ALA A 60 15.18 6.45 -8.97
N ALA A 61 15.07 5.97 -10.21
CA ALA A 61 16.09 5.15 -10.84
C ALA A 61 17.43 5.87 -11.02
N ALA A 62 17.40 7.13 -11.43
CA ALA A 62 18.63 7.92 -11.57
C ALA A 62 19.34 8.08 -10.20
N LEU A 63 18.60 8.39 -9.14
CA LEU A 63 19.16 8.58 -7.79
C LEU A 63 19.71 7.27 -7.21
N ILE A 64 18.94 6.19 -7.30
CA ILE A 64 19.34 4.88 -6.76
C ILE A 64 20.46 4.26 -7.61
N GLY A 65 20.40 4.42 -8.93
CA GLY A 65 21.47 4.04 -9.86
C GLY A 65 22.77 4.80 -9.60
N ALA A 66 22.70 6.11 -9.34
CA ALA A 66 23.87 6.90 -8.95
C ALA A 66 24.46 6.43 -7.62
N ALA A 67 23.62 6.09 -6.63
CA ALA A 67 24.09 5.52 -5.37
C ALA A 67 24.77 4.16 -5.55
N HIS A 68 24.24 3.32 -6.45
CA HIS A 68 24.88 2.06 -6.82
C HIS A 68 26.23 2.29 -7.51
N TRP A 69 26.29 3.19 -8.49
CA TRP A 69 27.51 3.49 -9.25
C TRP A 69 28.60 4.14 -8.38
N ALA A 70 28.20 4.92 -7.38
CA ALA A 70 29.11 5.45 -6.35
C ALA A 70 29.60 4.38 -5.35
N GLY A 71 29.18 3.12 -5.49
CA GLY A 71 29.57 2.02 -4.60
C GLY A 71 28.90 2.03 -3.22
N LEU A 72 27.88 2.87 -3.01
CA LEU A 72 27.19 2.97 -1.72
C LEU A 72 26.30 1.77 -1.43
N ILE A 73 25.71 1.16 -2.48
CA ILE A 73 24.80 0.02 -2.37
C ILE A 73 25.08 -1.01 -3.47
N ARG A 74 24.80 -2.29 -3.19
CA ARG A 74 24.97 -3.39 -4.17
C ARG A 74 23.80 -3.39 -5.17
N GLY A 75 23.98 -4.05 -6.32
CA GLY A 75 22.95 -4.10 -7.36
C GLY A 75 21.61 -4.69 -6.88
N ILE A 76 21.66 -5.75 -6.06
CA ILE A 76 20.45 -6.35 -5.47
C ILE A 76 19.73 -5.40 -4.49
N ASP A 77 20.52 -4.63 -3.74
CA ASP A 77 20.00 -3.62 -2.81
C ASP A 77 19.42 -2.42 -3.55
N ALA A 78 19.96 -2.09 -4.73
CA ALA A 78 19.47 -1.04 -5.61
C ALA A 78 18.11 -1.42 -6.22
N ALA A 79 17.95 -2.66 -6.68
CA ALA A 79 16.66 -3.19 -7.15
C ALA A 79 15.59 -3.15 -6.05
N ALA A 80 15.95 -3.52 -4.82
CA ALA A 80 15.06 -3.42 -3.66
C ALA A 80 14.69 -1.98 -3.32
N SER A 81 15.69 -1.09 -3.34
CA SER A 81 15.49 0.34 -3.10
C SER A 81 14.57 0.98 -4.14
N LEU A 82 14.59 0.50 -5.39
CA LEU A 82 13.74 1.00 -6.48
C LEU A 82 12.26 0.67 -6.32
N GLY A 83 11.94 -0.50 -5.76
CA GLY A 83 10.57 -0.91 -5.52
C GLY A 83 9.81 0.05 -4.60
N VAL A 84 10.50 0.68 -3.66
CA VAL A 84 9.94 1.63 -2.69
C VAL A 84 9.29 2.86 -3.36
N PRO A 85 10.03 3.70 -4.10
CA PRO A 85 9.47 4.91 -4.70
C PRO A 85 8.46 4.62 -5.81
N TRP A 86 8.65 3.54 -6.57
CA TRP A 86 7.68 3.14 -7.60
C TRP A 86 6.33 2.75 -7.00
N LEU A 87 6.35 2.02 -5.89
CA LEU A 87 5.16 1.64 -5.15
C LEU A 87 4.46 2.85 -4.53
N LEU A 88 5.23 3.78 -3.94
CA LEU A 88 4.70 4.98 -3.29
C LEU A 88 4.22 6.06 -4.27
N ALA A 89 4.67 6.04 -5.52
CA ALA A 89 4.15 6.91 -6.57
C ALA A 89 2.69 6.59 -6.95
N ILE A 90 2.23 5.36 -6.67
CA ILE A 90 0.84 4.94 -6.91
C ILE A 90 -0.09 5.62 -5.88
N PRO A 91 -1.22 6.23 -6.30
CA PRO A 91 -2.18 6.82 -5.38
C PRO A 91 -2.98 5.78 -4.58
N LEU A 92 -2.37 5.22 -3.54
CA LEU A 92 -3.03 4.31 -2.60
C LEU A 92 -4.32 4.91 -2.00
N PRO A 93 -4.40 6.20 -1.60
CA PRO A 93 -5.64 6.79 -1.10
C PRO A 93 -6.77 6.78 -2.13
N VAL A 94 -6.45 7.03 -3.41
CA VAL A 94 -7.44 7.06 -4.49
C VAL A 94 -7.92 5.66 -4.82
N LEU A 95 -7.03 4.66 -4.77
CA LEU A 95 -7.38 3.26 -4.96
C LEU A 95 -8.40 2.79 -3.92
N ILE A 96 -8.19 3.11 -2.65
CA ILE A 96 -9.12 2.72 -1.58
C ILE A 96 -10.44 3.48 -1.71
N ALA A 97 -10.38 4.79 -2.00
CA ALA A 97 -11.58 5.58 -2.21
C ALA A 97 -12.41 5.08 -3.41
N MET A 98 -11.76 4.63 -4.49
CA MET A 98 -12.42 3.99 -5.64
C MET A 98 -13.22 2.76 -5.20
N VAL A 99 -12.62 1.88 -4.42
CA VAL A 99 -13.28 0.67 -3.91
C VAL A 99 -14.47 1.04 -3.02
N VAL A 100 -14.30 2.03 -2.15
CA VAL A 100 -15.39 2.55 -1.29
C VAL A 100 -16.54 3.11 -2.14
N ASP A 101 -16.24 3.88 -3.19
CA ASP A 101 -17.25 4.44 -4.09
C ASP A 101 -18.02 3.35 -4.83
N VAL A 102 -17.35 2.27 -5.28
CA VAL A 102 -18.02 1.09 -5.87
C VAL A 102 -18.99 0.45 -4.88
N VAL A 103 -18.59 0.31 -3.62
CA VAL A 103 -19.42 -0.32 -2.56
C VAL A 103 -20.64 0.51 -2.21
N TYR A 104 -20.50 1.83 -2.17
CA TYR A 104 -21.60 2.75 -1.87
C TYR A 104 -22.42 3.12 -3.11
N GLU A 105 -22.26 2.43 -4.23
CA GLU A 105 -23.03 2.65 -5.47
C GLU A 105 -22.84 4.07 -6.06
N HIS A 106 -21.62 4.61 -6.02
CA HIS A 106 -21.24 5.88 -6.65
C HIS A 106 -20.37 5.64 -7.91
N PRO A 107 -20.95 5.14 -9.03
CA PRO A 107 -20.19 4.65 -10.19
C PRO A 107 -19.34 5.74 -10.88
N ALA A 108 -19.83 6.98 -10.93
CA ALA A 108 -19.09 8.08 -11.55
C ALA A 108 -17.81 8.44 -10.78
N GLY A 109 -17.88 8.45 -9.43
CA GLY A 109 -16.71 8.67 -8.57
C GLY A 109 -15.71 7.53 -8.68
N ALA A 110 -16.20 6.29 -8.68
CA ALA A 110 -15.37 5.11 -8.89
C ALA A 110 -14.64 5.14 -10.25
N MET A 111 -15.32 5.45 -11.36
CA MET A 111 -14.70 5.56 -12.68
C MET A 111 -13.62 6.64 -12.72
N ALA A 112 -13.91 7.85 -12.21
CA ALA A 112 -12.94 8.94 -12.18
C ALA A 112 -11.66 8.55 -11.40
N ARG A 113 -11.82 7.91 -10.24
CA ARG A 113 -10.69 7.44 -9.44
C ARG A 113 -9.95 6.27 -10.11
N CYS A 114 -10.65 5.38 -10.80
CA CYS A 114 -10.06 4.32 -11.61
C CYS A 114 -9.13 4.90 -12.68
N PHE A 115 -9.59 5.91 -13.43
CA PHE A 115 -8.74 6.61 -14.41
C PHE A 115 -7.48 7.21 -13.75
N VAL A 116 -7.63 7.84 -12.58
CA VAL A 116 -6.48 8.42 -11.85
C VAL A 116 -5.47 7.34 -11.41
N VAL A 117 -5.95 6.19 -10.94
CA VAL A 117 -5.10 5.05 -10.54
C VAL A 117 -4.42 4.45 -11.77
N LEU A 118 -5.15 4.25 -12.86
CA LEU A 118 -4.63 3.71 -14.13
C LEU A 118 -3.55 4.62 -14.73
N LEU A 119 -3.78 5.94 -14.76
CA LEU A 119 -2.81 6.90 -15.27
C LEU A 119 -1.59 7.01 -14.35
N GLY A 120 -1.78 6.97 -13.02
CA GLY A 120 -0.66 6.93 -12.08
C GLY A 120 0.18 5.67 -12.23
N GLY A 121 -0.46 4.50 -12.21
CA GLY A 121 0.21 3.20 -12.37
C GLY A 121 0.86 3.04 -13.75
N GLY A 122 0.18 3.46 -14.82
CA GLY A 122 0.72 3.47 -16.18
C GLY A 122 1.95 4.38 -16.31
N GLY A 123 1.94 5.54 -15.64
CA GLY A 123 3.11 6.43 -15.58
C GLY A 123 4.30 5.76 -14.92
N VAL A 124 4.09 5.14 -13.75
CA VAL A 124 5.14 4.37 -13.06
C VAL A 124 5.66 3.23 -13.94
N ALA A 125 4.76 2.47 -14.59
CA ALA A 125 5.14 1.36 -15.46
C ALA A 125 5.97 1.82 -16.68
N LEU A 126 5.56 2.92 -17.33
CA LEU A 126 6.30 3.51 -18.45
C LEU A 126 7.68 4.02 -18.03
N GLY A 127 7.77 4.71 -16.89
CA GLY A 127 9.04 5.17 -16.35
C GLY A 127 9.96 4.02 -15.95
N ALA A 128 9.43 2.99 -15.29
CA ALA A 128 10.17 1.78 -14.97
C ALA A 128 10.65 1.05 -16.23
N TYR A 129 9.79 0.90 -17.24
CA TYR A 129 10.17 0.31 -18.53
C TYR A 129 11.29 1.09 -19.21
N ALA A 130 11.18 2.42 -19.27
CA ALA A 130 12.21 3.27 -19.85
C ALA A 130 13.56 3.08 -19.14
N VAL A 131 13.55 3.11 -17.81
CA VAL A 131 14.74 2.88 -16.96
C VAL A 131 15.36 1.51 -17.25
N LEU A 132 14.56 0.44 -17.19
CA LEU A 132 15.03 -0.93 -17.36
C LEU A 132 15.57 -1.18 -18.78
N SER A 133 14.95 -0.56 -19.79
CA SER A 133 15.42 -0.64 -21.17
C SER A 133 16.79 0.02 -21.38
N VAL A 134 17.04 1.15 -20.71
CA VAL A 134 18.34 1.84 -20.76
C VAL A 134 19.40 1.05 -20.00
N LEU A 135 19.07 0.54 -18.80
CA LEU A 135 19.98 -0.31 -18.03
C LEU A 135 20.41 -1.54 -18.81
N ALA A 136 19.46 -2.26 -19.41
CA ALA A 136 19.75 -3.44 -20.22
C ALA A 136 20.64 -3.14 -21.44
N ALA A 137 20.62 -1.92 -21.97
CA ALA A 137 21.48 -1.49 -23.08
C ALA A 137 22.89 -1.09 -22.63
N LEU A 138 23.07 -0.65 -21.38
CA LEU A 138 24.35 -0.18 -20.85
C LEU A 138 25.16 -1.28 -20.15
N ASP A 139 24.48 -2.20 -19.46
CA ASP A 139 25.11 -3.30 -18.73
C ASP A 139 24.23 -4.56 -18.84
N PRO A 140 24.62 -5.56 -19.64
CA PRO A 140 23.83 -6.78 -19.81
C PRO A 140 23.69 -7.52 -18.47
N PRO A 141 22.47 -7.93 -18.09
CA PRO A 141 22.22 -8.47 -16.77
C PRO A 141 22.92 -9.82 -16.55
N GLU A 142 23.68 -9.94 -15.45
CA GLU A 142 24.16 -11.23 -14.95
C GLU A 142 23.00 -12.02 -14.34
N HIS A 143 22.87 -13.29 -14.74
CA HIS A 143 21.91 -14.21 -14.12
C HIS A 143 22.30 -14.47 -12.66
N ARG A 144 21.37 -14.20 -11.74
CA ARG A 144 21.54 -14.50 -10.32
C ARG A 144 20.25 -14.99 -9.70
N ASP A 145 20.34 -16.04 -8.89
CA ASP A 145 19.20 -16.53 -8.13
C ASP A 145 18.86 -15.57 -6.99
N ILE A 146 17.59 -15.13 -6.95
CA ILE A 146 17.09 -14.20 -5.94
C ILE A 146 16.60 -15.02 -4.75
N VAL A 147 17.42 -15.10 -3.70
CA VAL A 147 17.01 -15.68 -2.41
C VAL A 147 16.49 -14.56 -1.52
N LEU A 148 15.19 -14.57 -1.24
CA LEU A 148 14.58 -13.59 -0.34
C LEU A 148 14.79 -13.98 1.13
N PRO A 149 15.26 -13.07 1.99
CA PRO A 149 15.27 -13.28 3.43
C PRO A 149 13.83 -13.40 3.97
N SER A 150 13.52 -14.45 4.72
CA SER A 150 12.26 -14.54 5.44
C SER A 150 12.32 -13.67 6.70
N LEU A 151 11.45 -12.66 6.81
CA LEU A 151 11.37 -11.84 8.03
C LEU A 151 10.71 -12.63 9.18
N PRO A 152 11.24 -12.58 10.41
CA PRO A 152 10.56 -13.11 11.59
C PRO A 152 9.19 -12.45 11.80
N ILE A 153 8.20 -13.22 12.27
CA ILE A 153 6.81 -12.75 12.45
C ILE A 153 6.73 -11.45 13.26
N TRP A 154 7.47 -11.38 14.38
CA TRP A 154 7.50 -10.20 15.25
C TRP A 154 8.01 -8.96 14.54
N LEU A 155 9.01 -9.11 13.66
CA LEU A 155 9.58 -8.02 12.88
C LEU A 155 8.58 -7.57 11.80
N GLY A 156 7.81 -8.50 11.25
CA GLY A 156 6.67 -8.19 10.38
C GLY A 156 5.57 -7.38 11.07
N LEU A 157 5.23 -7.69 12.32
CA LEU A 157 4.24 -6.96 13.12
C LEU A 157 4.73 -5.54 13.46
N ILE A 158 5.98 -5.40 13.91
CA ILE A 158 6.59 -4.10 14.20
C ILE A 158 6.64 -3.26 12.93
N ALA A 159 7.11 -3.85 11.82
CA ALA A 159 7.14 -3.17 10.54
C ALA A 159 5.75 -2.72 10.12
N ALA A 160 4.69 -3.46 10.43
CA ALA A 160 3.32 -3.07 10.09
C ALA A 160 2.81 -1.88 10.90
N VAL A 161 3.13 -1.84 12.20
CA VAL A 161 2.86 -0.68 13.06
C VAL A 161 3.58 0.55 12.54
N VAL A 162 4.90 0.44 12.30
CA VAL A 162 5.72 1.54 11.81
C VAL A 162 5.23 2.01 10.43
N GLY A 163 4.90 1.09 9.52
CA GLY A 163 4.38 1.41 8.20
C GLY A 163 3.04 2.13 8.24
N ALA A 164 2.14 1.74 9.15
CA ALA A 164 0.85 2.42 9.32
C ALA A 164 1.02 3.83 9.90
N VAL A 165 1.86 4.01 10.92
CA VAL A 165 2.16 5.31 11.53
C VAL A 165 2.84 6.25 10.53
N ALA A 166 3.84 5.74 9.80
CA ALA A 166 4.55 6.48 8.78
C ALA A 166 3.59 6.97 7.68
N ASN A 167 2.70 6.09 7.22
CA ASN A 167 1.69 6.46 6.23
C ASN A 167 0.69 7.50 6.78
N ALA A 168 0.33 7.44 8.06
CA ALA A 168 -0.50 8.46 8.69
C ALA A 168 0.18 9.84 8.64
N MET A 169 1.46 9.90 9.00
CA MET A 169 2.27 11.14 8.94
C MET A 169 2.44 11.63 7.49
N ALA A 170 2.71 10.72 6.56
CA ALA A 170 2.90 10.99 5.14
C ALA A 170 1.63 11.49 4.43
N ASN A 171 0.46 11.28 5.01
CA ASN A 171 -0.82 11.80 4.49
C ASN A 171 -1.33 12.99 5.31
N GLY A 172 -0.47 13.63 6.11
CA GLY A 172 -0.82 14.81 6.90
C GLY A 172 -1.75 14.51 8.09
N GLY A 173 -1.78 13.26 8.55
CA GLY A 173 -2.53 12.86 9.73
C GLY A 173 -2.04 13.58 10.98
N GLY A 174 -2.98 14.11 11.77
CA GLY A 174 -2.69 14.69 13.08
C GLY A 174 -2.17 13.65 14.08
N PRO A 175 -1.63 14.09 15.23
CA PRO A 175 -1.12 13.19 16.27
C PRO A 175 -2.17 12.18 16.75
N ASP A 176 -3.44 12.58 16.74
CA ASP A 176 -4.58 11.75 17.12
C ASP A 176 -4.79 10.53 16.20
N LEU A 177 -4.24 10.55 14.98
CA LEU A 177 -4.34 9.44 14.02
C LEU A 177 -3.23 8.40 14.20
N LEU A 178 -2.12 8.74 14.88
CA LEU A 178 -0.96 7.86 14.98
C LEU A 178 -1.27 6.58 15.78
N ALA A 179 -1.94 6.71 16.93
CA ALA A 179 -2.33 5.56 17.74
C ALA A 179 -3.38 4.67 17.03
N PRO A 180 -4.47 5.21 16.45
CA PRO A 180 -5.36 4.43 15.60
C PRO A 180 -4.66 3.74 14.43
N ALA A 181 -3.72 4.42 13.76
CA ALA A 181 -2.96 3.86 12.66
C ALA A 181 -2.12 2.67 13.12
N ALA A 182 -1.38 2.81 14.22
CA ALA A 182 -0.59 1.73 14.83
C ALA A 182 -1.46 0.51 15.17
N LEU A 183 -2.59 0.73 15.83
CA LEU A 183 -3.51 -0.33 16.24
C LEU A 183 -4.10 -1.08 15.02
N ILE A 184 -4.50 -0.35 13.99
CA ILE A 184 -5.06 -0.96 12.79
C ILE A 184 -3.98 -1.68 11.97
N GLY A 185 -2.78 -1.12 11.88
CA GLY A 185 -1.63 -1.77 11.26
C GLY A 185 -1.31 -3.10 11.95
N LEU A 186 -1.23 -3.09 13.28
CA LEU A 186 -1.00 -4.29 14.09
C LEU A 186 -2.12 -5.32 13.92
N PHE A 187 -3.38 -4.87 13.98
CA PHE A 187 -4.54 -5.74 13.82
C PHE A 187 -4.54 -6.43 12.45
N THR A 188 -4.30 -5.66 11.38
CA THR A 188 -4.28 -6.19 10.01
C THR A 188 -3.15 -7.20 9.84
N ALA A 189 -1.96 -6.89 10.36
CA ALA A 189 -0.82 -7.79 10.30
C ALA A 189 -1.06 -9.06 11.12
N GLY A 190 -1.64 -8.93 12.32
CA GLY A 190 -1.99 -10.07 13.16
C GLY A 190 -2.98 -11.02 12.49
N VAL A 191 -4.03 -10.48 11.85
CA VAL A 191 -4.99 -11.30 11.08
C VAL A 191 -4.30 -11.98 9.90
N ASN A 192 -3.47 -11.26 9.14
CA ASN A 192 -2.76 -11.84 8.00
C ASN A 192 -1.81 -12.96 8.44
N GLN A 193 -1.03 -12.75 9.50
CA GLN A 193 -0.12 -13.73 10.06
C GLN A 193 -0.85 -14.96 10.62
N ALA A 194 -2.01 -14.76 11.26
CA ALA A 194 -2.85 -15.87 11.72
C ALA A 194 -3.38 -16.70 10.55
N LEU A 195 -3.82 -16.06 9.46
CA LEU A 195 -4.27 -16.78 8.26
C LEU A 195 -3.12 -17.58 7.60
N LEU A 196 -1.93 -17.00 7.52
CA LEU A 196 -0.74 -17.64 6.95
C LEU A 196 -0.25 -18.83 7.80
N HIS A 197 -0.09 -18.62 9.11
CA HIS A 197 0.62 -19.57 9.98
C HIS A 197 -0.31 -20.51 10.76
N ALA A 198 -1.49 -20.05 11.17
CA ALA A 198 -2.41 -20.88 11.95
C ALA A 198 -3.45 -21.59 11.07
N ALA A 199 -3.89 -20.95 9.99
CA ALA A 199 -4.88 -21.52 9.07
C ALA A 199 -4.27 -22.08 7.77
N HIS A 200 -2.95 -21.94 7.58
CA HIS A 200 -2.22 -22.40 6.38
C HIS A 200 -2.84 -21.93 5.06
N VAL A 201 -3.41 -20.72 5.07
CA VAL A 201 -4.04 -20.12 3.89
C VAL A 201 -2.95 -19.58 2.96
N PRO A 202 -3.04 -19.80 1.64
CA PRO A 202 -2.10 -19.22 0.68
C PRO A 202 -2.04 -17.69 0.79
N ALA A 203 -0.86 -17.08 0.57
CA ALA A 203 -0.62 -15.66 0.86
C ALA A 203 -1.59 -14.68 0.18
N SER A 204 -1.99 -14.96 -1.07
CA SER A 204 -2.96 -14.14 -1.80
C SER A 204 -4.34 -14.15 -1.12
N TRP A 205 -4.77 -15.31 -0.63
CA TRP A 205 -6.02 -15.50 0.10
C TRP A 205 -5.95 -14.98 1.53
N ALA A 206 -4.80 -15.09 2.19
CA ALA A 206 -4.57 -14.51 3.51
C ALA A 206 -4.69 -12.99 3.46
N THR A 207 -4.09 -12.36 2.44
CA THR A 207 -4.17 -10.92 2.19
C THR A 207 -5.62 -10.47 1.91
N PHE A 208 -6.34 -11.21 1.06
CA PHE A 208 -7.76 -11.00 0.83
C PHE A 208 -8.56 -11.08 2.14
N GLY A 209 -8.41 -12.17 2.91
CA GLY A 209 -9.12 -12.37 4.17
C GLY A 209 -8.82 -11.29 5.21
N ALA A 210 -7.55 -10.90 5.34
CA ALA A 210 -7.13 -9.81 6.21
C ALA A 210 -7.78 -8.48 5.82
N SER A 211 -7.88 -8.18 4.52
CA SER A 211 -8.55 -6.97 4.03
C SER A 211 -10.06 -6.95 4.31
N VAL A 212 -10.73 -8.11 4.22
CA VAL A 212 -12.15 -8.26 4.61
C VAL A 212 -12.34 -7.94 6.09
N VAL A 213 -11.54 -8.58 6.95
CA VAL A 213 -11.63 -8.43 8.41
C VAL A 213 -11.28 -7.01 8.84
N LEU A 214 -10.23 -6.43 8.24
CA LEU A 214 -9.84 -5.03 8.44
C LEU A 214 -11.01 -4.09 8.15
N CYS A 215 -11.56 -4.13 6.93
CA CYS A 215 -12.60 -3.17 6.54
C CYS A 215 -13.92 -3.39 7.27
N TYR A 216 -14.22 -4.63 7.63
CA TYR A 216 -15.31 -4.93 8.54
C TYR A 216 -15.10 -4.23 9.89
N ALA A 217 -13.92 -4.36 10.51
CA ALA A 217 -13.60 -3.70 11.78
C ALA A 217 -13.60 -2.16 11.68
N CYS A 218 -12.98 -1.61 10.62
CA CYS A 218 -12.95 -0.17 10.37
C CYS A 218 -14.37 0.43 10.24
N ALA A 219 -15.31 -0.28 9.62
CA ALA A 219 -16.71 0.18 9.51
C ALA A 219 -17.44 0.26 10.86
N PHE A 220 -17.05 -0.53 11.86
CA PHE A 220 -17.56 -0.38 13.23
C PHE A 220 -16.83 0.71 14.00
N TRP A 221 -15.51 0.82 13.82
CA TRP A 221 -14.69 1.81 14.52
C TRP A 221 -15.00 3.23 14.04
N SER A 222 -15.18 3.45 12.73
CA SER A 222 -15.51 4.77 12.17
C SER A 222 -16.81 5.38 12.74
N ARG A 223 -17.68 4.58 13.36
CA ARG A 223 -18.89 5.09 14.04
C ARG A 223 -18.62 5.71 15.41
N ARG A 224 -17.47 5.41 16.00
CA ARG A 224 -17.02 5.89 17.32
C ARG A 224 -15.76 6.74 17.23
N SER A 225 -15.23 6.91 16.02
CA SER A 225 -14.01 7.65 15.73
C SER A 225 -14.35 8.81 14.79
N PRO A 226 -13.62 9.93 14.85
CA PRO A 226 -13.75 11.00 13.86
C PRO A 226 -13.24 10.58 12.47
N TYR A 227 -12.57 9.43 12.34
CA TYR A 227 -11.94 9.01 11.09
C TYR A 227 -12.88 8.15 10.22
N PRO A 228 -12.99 8.47 8.92
CA PRO A 228 -13.77 7.66 7.98
C PRO A 228 -13.09 6.31 7.72
N VAL A 229 -13.89 5.35 7.25
CA VAL A 229 -13.43 3.97 6.94
C VAL A 229 -12.26 3.97 5.97
N SER A 230 -12.26 4.86 4.97
CA SER A 230 -11.19 4.97 3.96
C SER A 230 -9.85 5.33 4.57
N VAL A 231 -9.81 6.24 5.54
CA VAL A 231 -8.58 6.65 6.24
C VAL A 231 -8.04 5.50 7.09
N LEU A 232 -8.90 4.88 7.89
CA LEU A 232 -8.54 3.75 8.75
C LEU A 232 -8.06 2.53 7.94
N ALA A 233 -8.80 2.18 6.87
CA ALA A 233 -8.45 1.09 5.97
C ALA A 233 -7.13 1.35 5.24
N LEU A 234 -6.87 2.59 4.81
CA LEU A 234 -5.60 2.98 4.21
C LEU A 234 -4.44 2.66 5.14
N MET A 235 -4.51 3.06 6.41
CA MET A 235 -3.44 2.77 7.37
C MET A 235 -3.19 1.28 7.56
N GLY A 236 -4.25 0.47 7.64
CA GLY A 236 -4.14 -0.98 7.76
C GLY A 236 -3.54 -1.66 6.53
N ILE A 237 -4.01 -1.26 5.34
CA ILE A 237 -3.51 -1.81 4.07
C ILE A 237 -2.04 -1.45 3.90
N THR A 238 -1.70 -0.17 4.05
CA THR A 238 -0.33 0.28 3.86
C THR A 238 0.61 -0.25 4.92
N GLY A 239 0.08 -0.38 6.13
CA GLY A 239 0.76 -0.98 7.25
C GLY A 239 1.05 -2.44 7.00
N ALA A 240 0.12 -3.29 6.58
CA ALA A 240 0.32 -4.73 6.74
C ALA A 240 0.40 -5.56 5.46
N ILE A 241 -0.26 -5.13 4.39
CA ILE A 241 -0.64 -6.04 3.30
C ILE A 241 -0.41 -5.47 1.89
N ILE A 242 0.46 -4.46 1.74
CA ILE A 242 0.89 -4.03 0.40
C ILE A 242 1.69 -5.16 -0.27
N PRO A 243 1.48 -5.47 -1.57
CA PRO A 243 2.30 -6.42 -2.33
C PRO A 243 3.74 -5.90 -2.63
N GLY A 244 4.39 -5.25 -1.67
CA GLY A 244 5.72 -4.65 -1.86
C GLY A 244 6.80 -5.69 -2.16
N LEU A 245 6.74 -6.84 -1.47
CA LEU A 245 7.69 -7.93 -1.69
C LEU A 245 7.56 -8.52 -3.10
N THR A 246 6.34 -8.74 -3.58
CA THR A 246 6.10 -9.30 -4.91
C THR A 246 6.51 -8.33 -6.02
N VAL A 247 6.31 -7.03 -5.81
CA VAL A 247 6.83 -6.00 -6.73
C VAL A 247 8.36 -6.01 -6.73
N TYR A 248 9.00 -6.11 -5.56
CA TYR A 248 10.44 -6.24 -5.47
C TYR A 248 10.97 -7.44 -6.26
N VAL A 249 10.37 -8.62 -6.08
CA VAL A 249 10.75 -9.83 -6.83
C VAL A 249 10.69 -9.57 -8.33
N GLY A 250 9.60 -8.98 -8.83
CA GLY A 250 9.47 -8.68 -10.25
C GLY A 250 10.52 -7.69 -10.76
N VAL A 251 10.85 -6.67 -9.97
CA VAL A 251 11.93 -5.72 -10.31
C VAL A 251 13.28 -6.41 -10.33
N ALA A 252 13.60 -7.18 -9.29
CA ALA A 252 14.86 -7.90 -9.16
C ALA A 252 15.02 -8.93 -10.30
N GLU A 253 14.00 -9.74 -10.59
CA GLU A 253 14.01 -10.71 -11.70
C GLU A 253 14.33 -9.99 -13.01
N THR A 254 13.66 -8.87 -13.28
CA THR A 254 13.87 -8.09 -14.52
C THR A 254 15.28 -7.49 -14.59
N VAL A 255 15.83 -7.00 -13.47
CA VAL A 255 17.19 -6.45 -13.40
C VAL A 255 18.25 -7.54 -13.55
N PHE A 256 17.98 -8.77 -13.12
CA PHE A 256 18.90 -9.91 -13.25
C PHE A 256 18.63 -10.77 -14.51
N GLY A 257 17.95 -10.21 -15.51
CA GLY A 257 17.78 -10.84 -16.83
C GLY A 257 16.74 -11.96 -16.87
N GLN A 258 15.96 -12.14 -15.80
CA GLN A 258 14.82 -13.04 -15.72
C GLN A 258 13.51 -12.30 -16.02
N SER A 259 12.45 -13.06 -16.32
CA SER A 259 11.14 -12.46 -16.59
C SER A 259 10.40 -12.15 -15.28
N GLY A 260 10.35 -10.88 -14.89
CA GLY A 260 9.56 -10.41 -13.73
C GLY A 260 8.04 -10.50 -13.88
N THR A 261 7.54 -10.92 -15.04
CA THR A 261 6.09 -10.91 -15.38
C THR A 261 5.26 -11.76 -14.42
N GLY A 262 5.77 -12.90 -13.96
CA GLY A 262 5.10 -13.75 -12.98
C GLY A 262 4.85 -13.02 -11.67
N ALA A 263 5.89 -12.42 -11.09
CA ALA A 263 5.80 -11.65 -9.86
C ALA A 263 4.91 -10.41 -10.01
N PHE A 264 5.03 -9.66 -11.12
CA PHE A 264 4.15 -8.52 -11.37
C PHE A 264 2.68 -8.92 -11.50
N SER A 265 2.38 -10.03 -12.18
CA SER A 265 1.00 -10.55 -12.28
C SER A 265 0.42 -10.92 -10.91
N GLN A 266 1.23 -11.54 -10.04
CA GLN A 266 0.85 -11.85 -8.66
C GLN A 266 0.63 -10.59 -7.82
N ALA A 267 1.43 -9.54 -8.02
CA ALA A 267 1.24 -8.27 -7.35
C ALA A 267 -0.09 -7.62 -7.74
N VAL A 268 -0.45 -7.66 -9.03
CA VAL A 268 -1.75 -7.19 -9.54
C VAL A 268 -2.89 -8.00 -8.94
N LEU A 269 -2.82 -9.34 -8.98
CA LEU A 269 -3.85 -10.22 -8.41
C LEU A 269 -4.04 -9.97 -6.91
N THR A 270 -2.94 -9.82 -6.16
CA THR A 270 -2.99 -9.51 -4.73
C THR A 270 -3.62 -8.13 -4.50
N GLY A 271 -3.24 -7.12 -5.28
CA GLY A 271 -3.85 -5.79 -5.24
C GLY A 271 -5.36 -5.80 -5.51
N THR A 272 -5.79 -6.53 -6.54
CA THR A 272 -7.21 -6.75 -6.83
C THR A 272 -7.92 -7.46 -5.68
N GLY A 273 -7.30 -8.50 -5.12
CA GLY A 273 -7.81 -9.21 -3.95
C GLY A 273 -8.03 -8.29 -2.76
N ILE A 274 -7.09 -7.40 -2.45
CA ILE A 274 -7.25 -6.38 -1.40
C ILE A 274 -8.47 -5.50 -1.69
N GLY A 275 -8.61 -5.01 -2.93
CA GLY A 275 -9.77 -4.19 -3.31
C GLY A 275 -11.10 -4.90 -3.14
N VAL A 276 -11.21 -6.15 -3.61
CA VAL A 276 -12.45 -6.96 -3.45
C VAL A 276 -12.72 -7.26 -1.97
N GLY A 277 -11.68 -7.57 -1.19
CA GLY A 277 -11.84 -7.87 0.22
C GLY A 277 -12.25 -6.65 1.05
N VAL A 278 -11.67 -5.47 0.79
CA VAL A 278 -12.13 -4.18 1.33
C VAL A 278 -13.62 -3.99 1.07
N ALA A 279 -14.06 -4.19 -0.18
CA ALA A 279 -15.45 -4.03 -0.56
C ALA A 279 -16.37 -5.01 0.18
N ALA A 280 -16.00 -6.29 0.23
CA ALA A 280 -16.74 -7.31 0.94
C ALA A 280 -16.84 -7.01 2.45
N GLY A 281 -15.76 -6.56 3.10
CA GLY A 281 -15.73 -6.19 4.51
C GLY A 281 -16.72 -5.06 4.84
N VAL A 282 -16.73 -3.99 4.03
CA VAL A 282 -17.66 -2.86 4.20
C VAL A 282 -19.11 -3.29 3.96
N LEU A 283 -19.37 -4.11 2.93
CA LEU A 283 -20.72 -4.62 2.63
C LEU A 283 -21.27 -5.47 3.79
N LEU A 284 -20.47 -6.39 4.33
CA LEU A 284 -20.84 -7.24 5.46
C LEU A 284 -21.15 -6.40 6.71
N ALA A 285 -20.32 -5.41 7.01
CA ALA A 285 -20.57 -4.50 8.12
C ALA A 285 -21.87 -3.70 7.92
N THR A 286 -22.09 -3.15 6.72
CA THR A 286 -23.28 -2.34 6.40
C THR A 286 -24.56 -3.15 6.51
N ARG A 287 -24.59 -4.39 6.01
CA ARG A 287 -25.75 -5.31 6.15
C ARG A 287 -26.08 -5.56 7.63
N ARG A 288 -25.07 -5.87 8.46
CA ARG A 288 -25.25 -6.12 9.90
C ARG A 288 -25.72 -4.88 10.65
N LEU A 289 -25.23 -3.71 10.27
CA LEU A 289 -25.61 -2.42 10.86
C LEU A 289 -27.06 -2.02 10.51
N ARG A 290 -27.49 -2.23 9.27
CA ARG A 290 -28.88 -2.01 8.84
C ARG A 290 -29.85 -2.96 9.57
N GLY A 291 -29.47 -4.23 9.74
CA GLY A 291 -30.24 -5.22 10.51
C GLY A 291 -30.46 -4.79 11.97
N ARG A 292 -29.43 -4.25 12.64
CA ARG A 292 -29.56 -3.75 14.03
C ARG A 292 -30.47 -2.54 14.16
N ARG A 293 -30.48 -1.60 13.21
CA ARG A 293 -31.43 -0.46 13.22
C ARG A 293 -32.87 -0.94 13.06
N ARG A 294 -33.13 -1.87 12.14
CA ARG A 294 -34.47 -2.48 11.97
C ARG A 294 -34.91 -3.21 13.24
N HIS A 295 -34.02 -3.95 13.90
CA HIS A 295 -34.34 -4.67 15.14
C HIS A 295 -34.59 -3.74 16.35
N ARG A 296 -33.91 -2.58 16.41
CA ARG A 296 -34.11 -1.56 17.45
C ARG A 296 -35.41 -0.79 17.26
N ILE A 297 -35.80 -0.49 16.02
CA ILE A 297 -37.11 0.10 15.70
C ILE A 297 -38.23 -0.92 15.95
N GLY A 298 -38.04 -2.20 15.59
CA GLY A 298 -39.00 -3.27 15.88
C GLY A 298 -39.23 -3.51 17.39
N ARG A 299 -38.16 -3.48 18.20
CA ARG A 299 -38.28 -3.56 19.68
C ARG A 299 -38.80 -2.27 20.31
N GLY A 300 -38.48 -1.10 19.75
CA GLY A 300 -38.98 0.20 20.21
C GLY A 300 -40.49 0.37 19.97
N ARG A 301 -40.98 -0.05 18.80
CA ARG A 301 -42.43 -0.12 18.51
C ARG A 301 -43.14 -1.21 19.31
N ALA A 302 -42.52 -2.38 19.52
CA ALA A 302 -43.10 -3.41 20.37
C ALA A 302 -43.25 -2.93 21.82
N ARG A 303 -42.27 -2.21 22.39
CA ARG A 303 -42.39 -1.64 23.75
C ARG A 303 -43.45 -0.55 23.88
N LEU A 304 -43.73 0.21 22.81
CA LEU A 304 -44.82 1.20 22.80
C LEU A 304 -46.21 0.56 22.61
N LEU A 305 -46.29 -0.64 22.01
CA LEU A 305 -47.55 -1.37 21.83
C LEU A 305 -47.96 -2.22 23.05
N PHE A 306 -47.05 -2.43 24.01
CA PHE A 306 -47.30 -3.23 25.21
C PHE A 306 -47.18 -2.40 26.52
N ALA A 307 -47.20 -1.06 26.43
CA ALA A 307 -47.16 -0.18 27.59
C ALA A 307 -48.54 0.39 28.01
N ASP A 308 -49.60 0.12 27.23
CA ASP A 308 -50.98 0.55 27.54
C ASP A 308 -51.93 -0.66 27.72
N ARG A 309 -51.59 -1.56 28.65
CA ARG A 309 -52.56 -2.51 29.21
C ARG A 309 -52.32 -2.73 30.70
#